data_AF-A0A2M9TXU3-F1
#
_entry.id   AF-A0A2M9TXU3-F1
#
_cell.length_a   1.000
_cell.length_b   1.000
_cell.length_c   1.000
_cell.angle_alpha   90.00
_cell.angle_beta   90.00
_cell.angle_gamma   90.00
#
_symmetry.space_group_name_H-M   'P 1'
#
loop_
_entity.id
_entity.type
_entity.pdbx_description
1 polymer ?
#
loop_
_entity_poly.entity_id
_entity_poly.type
_entity_poly.pdbx_seq_one_letter_code
_entity_poly.pdbx_strand_id
1 'polypeptide(L)' 'MKKKIRNIAILSSALTTVGFLMDGDIKEPSMLMRFTEFFGMFIILFILIAPIYFFGQFLFKRMRADKVSS' A
#
# COMPACT_ATOMS: atom_id res chain seq x y z
N MET A 1 6.56 -11.97 8.95
CA MET A 1 5.84 -10.67 8.88
C MET A 1 6.66 -9.59 8.17
N LYS A 2 7.95 -9.42 8.49
CA LYS A 2 8.87 -8.44 7.87
C LYS A 2 8.86 -8.42 6.33
N LYS A 3 8.96 -9.59 5.67
CA LYS A 3 8.91 -9.68 4.19
C LYS A 3 7.57 -9.21 3.59
N LYS A 4 6.45 -9.48 4.27
CA LYS A 4 5.11 -9.12 3.79
C LYS A 4 4.86 -7.62 3.90
N ILE A 5 5.19 -7.03 5.05
CA ILE A 5 5.13 -5.58 5.27
C ILE A 5 6.02 -4.86 4.27
N ARG A 6 7.25 -5.37 4.05
CA ARG A 6 8.16 -4.82 3.05
C ARG A 6 7.58 -4.87 1.63
N ASN A 7 6.94 -5.97 1.24
CA ASN A 7 6.31 -6.07 -0.08
C ASN A 7 5.14 -5.08 -0.25
N ILE A 8 4.32 -4.90 0.78
CA ILE A 8 3.23 -3.90 0.78
C ILE A 8 3.81 -2.48 0.69
N ALA A 9 4.88 -2.20 1.42
CA ALA A 9 5.59 -0.92 1.35
C ALA A 9 6.15 -0.66 -0.06
N ILE A 10 6.82 -1.64 -0.68
CA ILE A 10 7.34 -1.52 -2.04
C ILE A 10 6.20 -1.29 -3.05
N LEU A 11 5.10 -2.04 -2.92
CA LEU A 11 3.94 -1.87 -3.81
C LEU A 11 3.32 -0.48 -3.65
N SER A 12 3.13 -0.04 -2.41
CA SER A 12 2.57 1.27 -2.10
C SER A 12 3.47 2.38 -2.62
N SER A 13 4.80 2.27 -2.47
CA SER A 13 5.74 3.27 -3.00
C SER A 13 5.73 3.29 -4.52
N ALA A 14 5.69 2.13 -5.18
CA ALA A 14 5.64 2.08 -6.64
C ALA A 14 4.37 2.75 -7.18
N LEU A 15 3.20 2.45 -6.58
CA LEU A 15 1.94 3.09 -6.95
C LEU A 15 1.94 4.60 -6.67
N THR A 16 2.52 5.02 -5.55
CA THR A 16 2.68 6.44 -5.21
C THR A 16 3.55 7.14 -6.23
N THR A 17 4.70 6.56 -6.62
CA THR A 17 5.59 7.13 -7.63
C THR A 17 4.90 7.24 -8.99
N VAL A 18 4.17 6.21 -9.41
CA VAL A 18 3.41 6.25 -10.66
C VAL A 18 2.33 7.34 -10.59
N GLY A 19 1.53 7.38 -9.53
CA GLY A 19 0.50 8.40 -9.35
C GLY A 19 1.07 9.82 -9.32
N PHE A 20 2.16 10.02 -8.61
CA PHE A 20 2.84 11.32 -8.53
C PHE A 20 3.44 11.77 -9.87
N LEU A 21 3.94 10.84 -10.69
CA LEU A 21 4.41 11.14 -12.04
C LEU A 21 3.25 11.39 -13.02
N MET A 22 2.12 10.73 -12.83
CA MET A 22 0.92 10.86 -13.67
C MET A 22 0.07 12.09 -13.34
N ASP A 23 0.19 12.64 -12.13
CA ASP A 23 -0.59 13.79 -11.67
C ASP A 23 -0.42 15.00 -12.60
N GLY A 24 0.73 15.11 -13.30
CA GLY A 24 0.96 16.06 -14.40
C GLY A 24 0.81 17.54 -14.02
N ASP A 25 0.51 17.83 -12.76
CA ASP A 25 0.13 19.14 -12.29
C ASP A 25 1.38 19.98 -12.03
N ILE A 26 1.45 21.13 -12.70
CA ILE A 26 2.50 22.12 -12.49
C ILE A 26 2.10 22.90 -11.24
N LYS A 27 2.11 22.24 -10.09
CA LYS A 27 2.10 22.97 -8.84
C LYS A 27 3.51 23.60 -8.73
N GLU A 28 3.57 24.88 -8.35
CA GLU A 28 4.78 25.55 -7.82
C GLU A 28 4.84 25.47 -6.26
N PRO A 29 4.77 24.29 -5.61
CA PRO A 29 4.94 24.22 -4.19
C PRO A 29 6.44 24.10 -3.89
N SER A 30 6.83 24.58 -2.71
CA SER A 30 8.17 24.33 -2.20
C SER A 30 8.48 22.83 -2.20
N MET A 31 9.76 22.47 -2.36
CA MET A 31 10.21 21.07 -2.33
C MET A 31 9.67 20.29 -1.12
N LEU A 32 9.51 20.97 0.02
CA LEU A 32 8.99 20.39 1.26
C LEU A 32 7.54 19.91 1.11
N MET A 33 6.69 20.69 0.46
CA MET A 33 5.29 20.32 0.24
C MET A 33 5.16 19.15 -0.74
N ARG A 34 6.03 19.04 -1.76
CA ARG A 34 6.09 17.85 -2.64
C ARG A 34 6.44 16.58 -1.86
N PHE A 35 7.39 16.66 -0.93
CA PHE A 35 7.71 15.53 -0.05
C PHE A 35 6.53 15.17 0.85
N THR A 36 5.87 16.15 1.47
CA THR A 36 4.71 15.90 2.33
C THR A 36 3.56 15.26 1.55
N GLU A 37 3.29 15.72 0.32
CA GLU A 37 2.26 15.15 -0.55
C GLU A 37 2.59 13.70 -0.94
N PHE A 38 3.83 13.45 -1.37
CA PHE A 38 4.30 12.09 -1.70
C PHE A 38 4.15 11.13 -0.50
N PHE A 39 4.64 11.52 0.68
CA PHE A 39 4.51 10.69 1.88
C PHE A 39 3.06 10.54 2.33
N GLY A 40 2.22 11.57 2.17
CA GLY A 40 0.80 11.51 2.45
C GLY A 40 0.10 10.46 1.57
N MET A 41 0.30 10.53 0.25
CA MET A 41 -0.23 9.56 -0.69
C MET A 41 0.28 8.13 -0.41
N PHE A 42 1.57 8.00 -0.12
CA PHE A 42 2.18 6.71 0.26
C PHE A 42 1.53 6.10 1.51
N ILE A 43 1.35 6.90 2.57
CA ILE A 43 0.73 6.43 3.81
C ILE A 43 -0.71 6.00 3.57
N ILE A 44 -1.48 6.78 2.81
CA ILE A 44 -2.87 6.45 2.47
C ILE A 44 -2.93 5.12 1.71
N LEU A 45 -2.13 4.94 0.67
CA LEU A 45 -2.08 3.70 -0.10
C LEU A 45 -1.63 2.51 0.75
N PHE A 46 -0.64 2.72 1.60
CA PHE A 46 -0.17 1.68 2.52
C PHE A 46 -1.26 1.24 3.49
N ILE A 47 -2.00 2.20 4.08
CA ILE A 47 -3.11 1.94 5.00
C ILE A 47 -4.30 1.29 4.28
N LEU A 48 -4.53 1.56 3.00
CA LEU A 48 -5.58 0.90 2.22
C LEU A 48 -5.20 -0.54 1.86
N ILE A 49 -3.98 -0.77 1.41
CA ILE A 49 -3.53 -2.09 0.92
C ILE A 49 -3.28 -3.07 2.08
N ALA A 50 -2.71 -2.59 3.18
CA ALA A 50 -2.36 -3.44 4.33
C ALA A 50 -3.54 -4.27 4.88
N PRO A 51 -4.68 -3.68 5.28
CA PRO A 51 -5.80 -4.42 5.85
C PRO A 51 -6.39 -5.40 4.83
N ILE A 52 -6.53 -5.02 3.55
CA ILE A 52 -7.02 -5.92 2.50
C ILE A 52 -6.13 -7.17 2.42
N TYR A 53 -4.81 -6.98 2.40
CA TYR A 53 -3.86 -8.07 2.34
C TYR A 53 -3.92 -8.97 3.59
N PHE A 54 -3.94 -8.38 4.78
CA PHE A 54 -3.98 -9.16 6.03
C PHE A 54 -5.32 -9.88 6.24
N PHE A 55 -6.44 -9.21 5.93
CA PHE A 55 -7.78 -9.77 6.04
C PHE A 55 -8.01 -10.90 5.03
N GLY A 56 -7.59 -10.69 3.77
CA GLY A 56 -7.60 -11.75 2.77
C GLY A 56 -6.79 -12.96 3.22
N GLN A 57 -5.58 -12.75 3.75
CA GLN A 57 -4.76 -13.84 4.25
C GLN A 57 -5.40 -14.60 5.43
N PHE A 58 -6.13 -13.89 6.30
CA PHE A 58 -6.86 -14.48 7.41
C PHE A 58 -8.01 -15.37 6.93
N LEU A 59 -8.82 -14.87 5.99
CA LEU A 59 -9.92 -15.62 5.38
C LEU A 59 -9.42 -16.87 4.63
N PHE A 60 -8.37 -16.73 3.82
CA PHE A 60 -7.77 -17.87 3.12
C PHE A 60 -7.26 -18.96 4.06
N LYS A 61 -6.67 -18.57 5.20
CA LYS A 61 -6.24 -19.54 6.21
C LYS A 61 -7.43 -20.27 6.84
N ARG A 62 -8.51 -19.54 7.14
CA ARG A 62 -9.72 -20.12 7.74
C ARG A 62 -10.38 -21.13 6.80
N MET A 63 -10.59 -20.74 5.53
CA MET A 63 -11.14 -21.63 4.51
C MET A 63 -10.28 -22.88 4.26
N ARG A 64 -8.95 -22.76 4.38
CA ARG A 64 -8.05 -23.91 4.22
C ARG A 64 -8.08 -24.84 5.43
N ALA A 65 -8.27 -24.30 6.64
CA ALA A 65 -8.44 -25.11 7.84
C ALA A 65 -9.74 -25.90 7.80
N ASP A 66 -10.84 -25.26 7.38
CA ASP A 66 -12.16 -25.91 7.26
C ASP A 66 -12.18 -27.02 6.20
N LYS A 67 -11.36 -26.92 5.14
CA LYS A 67 -11.22 -27.96 4.11
C LYS A 67 -10.35 -29.17 4.52
N VAL A 68 -9.55 -29.07 5.57
CA VAL A 68 -8.62 -30.14 6.01
C VAL A 68 -9.22 -30.97 7.14
N SER A 69 -10.28 -30.48 7.82
CA SER A 69 -11.01 -31.22 8.86
C SER A 69 -12.25 -31.98 8.36
N SER A 70 -12.47 -32.02 7.05
CA SER A 70 -13.54 -32.75 6.35
C SER A 70 -12.94 -33.83 5.48
#